data_AF-A0A7C4VII0-F1
#
_entry.id   AF-A0A7C4VII0-F1
#
_cell.length_a   1.000
_cell.length_b   1.000
_cell.length_c   1.000
_cell.angle_alpha   90.00
_cell.angle_beta   90.00
_cell.angle_gamma   90.00
#
_symmetry.space_group_name_H-M   'P 1'
#
loop_
_entity.id
_entity.type
_entity.pdbx_description
1 polymer ?
#
loop_
_entity_poly.entity_id
_entity_poly.type
_entity_poly.pdbx_seq_one_letter_code
_entity_poly.pdbx_strand_id
1 'polypeptide(L)'
;MEHEIKDWAMKWVKGSIISCIRGRTPLNIVVRRIRIALNSYGLKMDEILALIDAVKSNPIYLPTLSKAEKSARLKPIKEALIGLQIKSPSTAQHSPEGDVAHG
;
A
#
# COMPACT_ATOMS: atom_id res chain seq x y z
N MET A 1 -4.12 6.92 20.43
CA MET A 1 -5.13 6.12 19.73
C MET A 1 -4.91 6.09 18.21
N GLU A 2 -5.03 7.19 17.46
CA GLU A 2 -4.83 7.16 15.99
C GLU A 2 -3.44 6.69 15.57
N HIS A 3 -2.38 7.16 16.25
CA HIS A 3 -1.00 6.71 16.03
C HIS A 3 -0.82 5.20 16.27
N GLU A 4 -1.48 4.64 17.28
CA GLU A 4 -1.38 3.21 17.62
C GLU A 4 -2.05 2.33 16.56
N ILE A 5 -3.19 2.79 16.02
CA ILE A 5 -3.91 2.11 14.94
C ILE A 5 -3.08 2.09 13.66
N LYS A 6 -2.46 3.24 13.32
CA LYS A 6 -1.59 3.36 12.16
C LYS A 6 -0.34 2.46 12.29
N ASP A 7 0.29 2.45 13.46
CA ASP A 7 1.46 1.60 13.73
C ASP A 7 1.11 0.11 13.68
N TRP A 8 -0.04 -0.27 14.24
CA TRP A 8 -0.56 -1.63 14.13
C TRP A 8 -0.80 -2.02 12.67
N ALA A 9 -1.45 -1.15 11.89
CA ALA A 9 -1.72 -1.39 10.48
C ALA A 9 -0.43 -1.53 9.66
N MET A 10 0.58 -0.71 9.94
CA MET A 10 1.91 -0.82 9.33
C MET A 10 2.55 -2.19 9.59
N LYS A 11 2.52 -2.66 10.85
CA LYS A 11 3.03 -3.99 11.22
C LYS A 11 2.24 -5.11 10.53
N TRP A 12 0.91 -4.96 10.44
CA TRP A 12 0.04 -5.93 9.77
C TRP A 12 0.29 -6.03 8.26
N VAL A 13 0.45 -4.89 7.58
CA VAL A 13 0.81 -4.85 6.15
C VAL A 13 2.18 -5.48 5.93
N LYS A 14 3.17 -5.13 6.76
CA LYS A 14 4.52 -5.73 6.70
C LYS A 14 4.48 -7.25 6.84
N GLY A 15 3.76 -7.76 7.84
CA GLY A 15 3.58 -9.20 8.02
C GLY A 15 2.93 -9.88 6.81
N SER A 16 1.94 -9.22 6.21
CA SER A 16 1.26 -9.71 5.01
C SER A 16 2.19 -9.76 3.79
N ILE A 17 3.01 -8.73 3.57
CA ILE A 17 4.01 -8.69 2.50
C ILE A 17 5.03 -9.83 2.69
N ILE A 18 5.60 -9.98 3.89
CA ILE A 18 6.57 -11.04 4.19
C ILE A 18 5.95 -12.43 3.96
N SER A 19 4.70 -12.62 4.37
CA SER A 19 3.96 -13.87 4.17
C SER A 19 3.75 -14.19 2.68
N CYS A 20 3.45 -13.19 1.86
CA CYS A 20 3.34 -13.33 0.41
C CYS A 20 4.67 -13.70 -0.25
N ILE A 21 5.78 -13.06 0.14
CA ILE A 21 7.11 -13.42 -0.38
C ILE A 21 7.45 -14.87 -0.02
N ARG A 22 7.01 -15.36 1.14
CA ARG A 22 7.15 -16.78 1.56
C ARG A 22 6.22 -17.74 0.83
N GLY A 23 5.32 -17.26 -0.04
CA GLY A 23 4.33 -18.08 -0.73
C GLY A 23 3.17 -18.54 0.17
N ARG A 24 3.02 -17.97 1.37
CA ARG A 24 1.99 -18.37 2.35
C ARG A 24 0.71 -17.55 2.24
N THR A 25 0.76 -16.39 1.58
CA THR A 25 -0.41 -15.52 1.41
C THR A 25 -0.51 -15.11 -0.06
N PRO A 26 -1.66 -15.35 -0.71
CA PRO A 26 -1.87 -14.94 -2.09
C PRO A 26 -1.77 -13.42 -2.29
N LEU A 27 -1.29 -13.01 -3.47
CA LEU A 27 -1.09 -11.60 -3.84
C LEU A 27 -2.38 -10.77 -3.69
N ASN A 28 -3.51 -11.27 -4.19
CA ASN A 28 -4.81 -10.57 -4.13
C ASN A 28 -5.24 -10.27 -2.68
N ILE A 29 -4.93 -11.16 -1.73
CA ILE A 29 -5.21 -10.95 -0.31
C ILE A 29 -4.33 -9.82 0.25
N VAL A 30 -3.05 -9.80 -0.09
CA VAL A 30 -2.15 -8.72 0.34
C VAL A 30 -2.58 -7.37 -0.23
N VAL A 31 -2.92 -7.32 -1.52
CA VAL A 31 -3.40 -6.09 -2.17
C VAL A 31 -4.68 -5.58 -1.49
N ARG A 32 -5.62 -6.47 -1.16
CA ARG A 32 -6.84 -6.10 -0.43
C ARG A 32 -6.51 -5.50 0.94
N ARG A 33 -5.58 -6.11 1.69
CA ARG A 33 -5.16 -5.61 3.01
C ARG A 33 -4.49 -4.25 2.92
N ILE A 34 -3.62 -4.04 1.93
CA ILE A 34 -2.99 -2.74 1.69
C ILE A 34 -4.06 -1.69 1.38
N ARG A 35 -5.03 -2.00 0.51
CA ARG A 35 -6.13 -1.07 0.20
C ARG A 35 -6.93 -0.68 1.45
N ILE A 36 -7.26 -1.64 2.31
CA ILE A 36 -7.93 -1.36 3.59
C ILE A 36 -7.05 -0.45 4.44
N ALA A 37 -5.76 -0.72 4.51
CA ALA A 37 -4.84 0.06 5.33
C ALA A 37 -4.70 1.51 4.87
N LEU A 38 -4.68 1.73 3.55
CA LEU A 38 -4.69 3.07 2.95
C LEU A 38 -5.99 3.83 3.24
N ASN A 39 -7.13 3.14 3.16
CA ASN A 39 -8.45 3.80 3.25
C ASN A 39 -8.96 3.97 4.68
N SER A 40 -8.55 3.11 5.62
CA SER A 40 -9.18 3.02 6.94
C SER A 40 -8.24 3.28 8.11
N TYR A 41 -6.92 3.25 7.89
CA TYR A 41 -5.93 3.35 8.99
C TYR A 41 -4.92 4.49 8.79
N GLY A 42 -5.18 5.42 7.87
CA GLY A 42 -4.35 6.63 7.69
C GLY A 42 -2.93 6.35 7.16
N LEU A 43 -2.71 5.17 6.58
CA LEU A 43 -1.47 4.87 5.86
C LEU A 43 -1.50 5.52 4.48
N LYS A 44 -0.33 5.99 4.06
CA LYS A 44 -0.14 6.57 2.74
C LYS A 44 0.63 5.62 1.83
N MET A 45 0.46 5.82 0.52
CA MET A 45 1.05 4.94 -0.48
C MET A 45 2.60 4.97 -0.48
N ASP A 46 3.19 6.14 -0.26
CA ASP A 46 4.62 6.35 -0.07
C ASP A 46 5.16 5.56 1.13
N GLU A 47 4.43 5.52 2.25
CA GLU A 47 4.81 4.72 3.43
C GLU A 47 4.82 3.21 3.12
N ILE A 48 3.85 2.73 2.32
CA ILE A 48 3.83 1.33 1.87
C ILE A 48 4.98 1.03 0.91
N LEU A 49 5.28 1.94 -0.02
CA LEU A 49 6.41 1.77 -0.94
C LEU A 49 7.75 1.74 -0.19
N ALA A 50 7.94 2.65 0.76
CA ALA A 50 9.11 2.68 1.64
C ALA A 50 9.23 1.39 2.46
N LEU A 51 8.12 0.86 2.97
CA LEU A 51 8.09 -0.44 3.66
C LEU A 51 8.54 -1.58 2.74
N ILE A 52 8.06 -1.62 1.49
CA ILE A 52 8.47 -2.65 0.51
C ILE A 52 9.98 -2.56 0.24
N ASP A 53 10.52 -1.36 0.09
CA ASP A 53 11.94 -1.16 -0.14
C ASP A 53 12.78 -1.53 1.09
N ALA A 54 12.30 -1.25 2.30
CA ALA A 54 12.92 -1.71 3.54
C ALA A 54 12.95 -3.25 3.65
N VAL A 55 11.88 -3.93 3.25
CA VAL A 55 11.85 -5.42 3.20
C VAL A 55 12.84 -5.96 2.17
N LYS A 56 12.98 -5.29 1.03
CA LYS A 56 13.93 -5.67 -0.03
C LYS A 56 15.39 -5.48 0.40
N SER A 57 15.72 -4.37 1.05
CA SER A 57 17.10 -3.99 1.38
C SER A 57 17.62 -4.63 2.66
N ASN A 58 16.75 -4.90 3.63
CA ASN A 58 17.17 -5.38 4.93
C ASN A 58 17.45 -6.91 4.90
N PRO A 59 18.67 -7.35 5.29
CA PRO A 59 19.05 -8.76 5.27
C PRO A 59 18.29 -9.62 6.30
N ILE A 60 17.76 -9.01 7.37
CA ILE A 60 17.01 -9.71 8.43
C ILE A 60 15.69 -10.29 7.91
N TYR A 61 15.02 -9.59 6.97
CA TYR A 61 13.81 -10.13 6.37
C TYR A 61 14.17 -11.18 5.34
N LEU A 62 13.75 -12.42 5.58
CA LEU A 62 13.90 -13.52 4.62
C LEU A 62 15.39 -13.75 4.30
N PRO A 63 16.21 -14.12 5.30
CA PRO A 63 17.66 -14.24 5.14
C PRO A 63 18.06 -15.33 4.13
N THR A 64 17.15 -16.28 3.86
CA THR A 64 17.33 -17.34 2.87
C THR A 64 17.13 -16.87 1.42
N LEU A 65 16.75 -15.61 1.19
CA LEU A 65 16.53 -15.05 -0.14
C LEU A 65 17.55 -13.96 -0.44
N SER A 66 18.12 -14.00 -1.64
CA SER A 66 18.92 -12.92 -2.19
C SER A 66 18.09 -11.66 -2.43
N LYS A 67 18.76 -10.50 -2.56
CA LYS A 67 18.11 -9.23 -2.94
C LYS A 67 17.38 -9.33 -4.28
N ALA A 68 17.91 -10.11 -5.22
CA ALA A 68 17.30 -10.35 -6.52
C ALA A 68 15.99 -11.13 -6.40
N GLU A 69 15.97 -12.22 -5.63
CA GLU A 69 14.75 -13.00 -5.37
C GLU A 69 13.70 -12.19 -4.62
N LYS A 70 14.11 -11.41 -3.61
CA LYS A 70 13.21 -10.47 -2.93
C LYS A 70 12.60 -9.49 -3.93
N SER A 71 13.41 -8.92 -4.82
CA SER A 71 12.94 -7.98 -5.84
C SER A 71 11.95 -8.62 -6.81
N ALA A 72 12.21 -9.84 -7.28
CA ALA A 72 11.32 -10.57 -8.18
C ALA A 72 9.97 -10.85 -7.52
N ARG A 73 9.96 -11.26 -6.24
CA ARG A 73 8.72 -11.57 -5.49
C ARG A 73 7.94 -10.34 -5.05
N LEU A 74 8.60 -9.20 -4.88
CA LEU A 74 7.97 -7.92 -4.52
C LEU A 74 7.42 -7.17 -5.75
N LYS A 75 7.93 -7.45 -6.96
CA LYS A 75 7.52 -6.80 -8.20
C LYS A 75 5.99 -6.86 -8.43
N PRO A 76 5.30 -8.01 -8.31
CA PRO A 76 3.85 -8.08 -8.49
C PRO A 76 3.07 -7.22 -7.50
N ILE A 77 3.57 -7.06 -6.26
CA ILE A 77 2.94 -6.19 -5.25
C ILE A 77 3.07 -4.74 -5.73
N LYS A 78 4.27 -4.29 -6.13
CA LYS A 78 4.49 -2.92 -6.63
C LYS A 78 3.61 -2.61 -7.84
N GLU A 79 3.54 -3.52 -8.80
CA GLU A 79 2.71 -3.35 -10.01
C GLU A 79 1.23 -3.24 -9.67
N ALA A 80 0.73 -4.08 -8.76
CA ALA A 80 -0.65 -3.99 -8.29
C ALA A 80 -0.95 -2.64 -7.60
N LEU A 81 0.01 -2.10 -6.83
CA LEU A 81 -0.16 -0.80 -6.17
C LEU A 81 -0.17 0.38 -7.15
N ILE A 82 0.63 0.32 -8.21
CA ILE A 82 0.57 1.31 -9.30
C ILE A 82 -0.82 1.28 -9.96
N GLY A 83 -1.35 0.08 -10.20
CA GLY A 83 -2.71 -0.08 -10.72
C GLY A 83 -3.80 0.47 -9.79
N LEU A 84 -3.57 0.51 -8.47
CA LEU A 84 -4.48 1.17 -7.52
C LEU A 84 -4.45 2.69 -7.63
N GLN A 85 -3.28 3.30 -7.86
CA GLN A 85 -3.17 4.75 -8.04
C GLN A 85 -3.94 5.24 -9.28
N ILE A 86 -3.96 4.43 -10.34
CA ILE A 86 -4.68 4.76 -11.59
C ILE A 86 -6.21 4.66 -11.43
N LYS A 87 -6.69 3.90 -10.43
CA LYS A 87 -8.13 3.66 -10.19
C LYS A 87 -8.75 4.47 -9.06
N SER A 88 -7.99 5.33 -8.39
CA SER A 88 -8.59 6.31 -7.47
C SER A 88 -9.17 7.45 -8.29
N PRO A 89 -10.52 7.59 -8.41
CA PRO A 89 -11.08 8.78 -9.01
C PRO A 89 -10.64 9.97 -8.16
N SER A 90 -9.93 10.90 -8.81
CA SER A 90 -9.83 12.28 -8.35
C SER A 90 -11.25 12.77 -8.10
N THR A 91 -11.65 12.92 -6.84
CA THR A 91 -12.81 13.72 -6.46
C THR A 91 -12.47 15.18 -6.71
N ALA A 92 -12.40 15.57 -7.99
CA ALA A 92 -12.55 16.95 -8.40
C ALA A 92 -14.05 17.27 -8.32
N GLN A 93 -14.52 17.63 -7.12
CA GLN A 93 -15.72 18.46 -7.01
C GLN A 93 -15.27 19.90 -6.86
N HIS A 94 -15.08 20.54 -8.01
CA HIS A 94 -15.24 21.99 -8.12
C HIS A 94 -16.37 22.18 -9.14
N SER A 95 -17.60 22.31 -8.67
CA SER A 95 -18.66 22.91 -9.46
C SER A 95 -18.71 24.41 -9.13
N PRO A 96 -18.79 25.28 -10.15
CA PRO A 96 -19.04 26.70 -9.98
C PRO A 96 -20.55 26.92 -9.92
N GLU A 97 -21.07 27.55 -8.87
CA GLU A 97 -22.40 28.14 -8.89
C GLU A 97 -22.26 29.62 -8.54
N GLY A 98 -21.91 30.39 -9.56
CA GLY A 98 -22.14 31.82 -9.61
C GLY A 98 -22.98 32.09 -10.83
N ASP A 99 -24.30 32.13 -10.65
CA ASP A 99 -25.22 32.92 -11.48
C ASP A 99 -26.63 32.83 -10.91
N VAL A 100 -27.00 33.80 -10.07
CA VAL A 100 -28.39 34.25 -9.99
C VAL A 100 -28.35 35.78 -9.93
N ALA A 101 -28.32 36.39 -11.11
CA ALA A 101 -28.81 37.74 -11.30
C ALA A 101 -30.34 37.71 -11.14
N HIS A 102 -30.88 38.46 -10.18
CA HIS A 102 -32.27 38.92 -10.23
C HIS A 102 -32.24 40.44 -10.06
N GLY A 103 -32.88 41.12 -11.02
CA GLY A 103 -33.12 42.56 -11.01
C GLY A 103 -34.38 42.94 -10.27
#